data_AF-A0A383AHU2-F1
#
_entry.id   AF-A0A383AHU2-F1
#
_cell.length_a   1.000
_cell.length_b   1.000
_cell.length_c   1.000
_cell.angle_alpha   90.00
_cell.angle_beta   90.00
_cell.angle_gamma   90.00
#
_symmetry.space_group_name_H-M   'P 1'
#
loop_
_entity.id
_entity.type
_entity.pdbx_description
1 polymer ?
#
loop_
_entity_poly.entity_id
_entity_poly.type
_entity_poly.pdbx_seq_one_letter_code
_entity_poly.pdbx_strand_id
1 'polypeptide(L)'
;ILSNSDYQHHHDVEPLPSGNVLIIAWEKKTASEAYAMGREEIDNPLNQMWSEAIIEIQPDGNGGAEVVWEWHLWDHLVQDYCPSCPNYATISEHPELFNINNGDVGTPSGPGGADGDWIHINAINYHEEWDQIVFSSRYQHEVFVIDHSTTTEEASGHTGGNYGKGGDFLYRWGNPQNYNRGQASDQILIVPHGINWIPENYPGENNFILFNNLHSGDPISGSSAVLEFVPPVDTYGNYLIEEGEPYGPET
;
A
#
# COMPACT_ATOMS: atom_id res chain seq x y z
N ILE A 1 -9.12 16.71 10.61
CA ILE A 1 -8.56 16.40 9.28
C ILE A 1 -8.92 14.96 8.91
N LEU A 2 -8.57 13.97 9.73
CA LEU A 2 -8.71 12.53 9.42
C LEU A 2 -9.81 11.80 10.22
N SER A 3 -10.90 12.51 10.53
CA SER A 3 -12.05 11.98 11.28
C SER A 3 -13.31 12.70 10.82
N ASN A 4 -13.67 12.53 9.55
CA ASN A 4 -14.85 13.15 8.93
C ASN A 4 -15.56 12.13 8.01
N SER A 5 -16.49 12.58 7.16
CA SER A 5 -17.27 11.68 6.29
C SER A 5 -16.46 11.03 5.18
N ASP A 6 -15.30 11.60 4.86
CA ASP A 6 -14.49 11.26 3.69
C ASP A 6 -13.22 10.52 4.13
N TYR A 7 -12.67 10.88 5.29
CA TYR A 7 -11.45 10.30 5.86
C TYR A 7 -11.63 9.78 7.29
N GLN A 8 -11.06 8.60 7.55
CA GLN A 8 -10.97 8.00 8.89
C GLN A 8 -9.58 7.39 9.10
N HIS A 9 -8.83 7.88 10.10
CA HIS A 9 -7.59 7.24 10.54
C HIS A 9 -7.83 5.78 10.95
N HIS A 10 -6.90 4.90 10.59
CA HIS A 10 -6.84 3.55 11.14
C HIS A 10 -5.40 3.07 11.31
N HIS A 11 -5.28 2.08 12.21
CA HIS A 11 -4.06 1.32 12.49
C HIS A 11 -2.87 2.14 12.99
N ASP A 12 -2.13 2.81 12.11
CA ASP A 12 -0.76 3.21 12.41
C ASP A 12 -0.48 4.68 12.07
N VAL A 13 0.61 5.18 12.65
CA VAL A 13 1.17 6.52 12.43
C VAL A 13 2.70 6.43 12.51
N GLU A 14 3.40 7.22 11.70
CA GLU A 14 4.86 7.26 11.72
C GLU A 14 5.37 8.70 11.97
N PRO A 15 5.91 9.00 13.16
CA PRO A 15 6.56 10.28 13.43
C PRO A 15 7.85 10.44 12.62
N LEU A 16 8.00 11.59 11.95
CA LEU A 16 9.16 11.90 11.13
C LEU A 16 10.24 12.70 11.89
N PRO A 17 11.52 12.64 11.47
CA PRO A 17 12.59 13.47 12.03
C PRO A 17 12.32 14.98 11.99
N SER A 18 11.50 15.44 11.02
CA SER A 18 11.04 16.82 10.90
C SER A 18 10.11 17.27 12.03
N GLY A 19 9.54 16.33 12.78
CA GLY A 19 8.46 16.56 13.76
C GLY A 19 7.05 16.46 13.17
N ASN A 20 6.93 16.25 11.85
CA ASN A 20 5.67 15.90 11.20
C ASN A 20 5.30 14.44 11.49
N VAL A 21 4.09 14.03 11.11
CA VAL A 21 3.59 12.67 11.33
C VAL A 21 2.87 12.19 10.08
N LEU A 22 3.25 11.01 9.58
CA LEU A 22 2.50 10.28 8.56
C LEU A 22 1.36 9.51 9.21
N ILE A 23 0.19 9.54 8.58
CA ILE A 23 -1.02 8.94 9.11
C ILE A 23 -1.73 8.18 7.99
N ILE A 24 -2.04 6.90 8.22
CA ILE A 24 -2.85 6.10 7.31
C ILE A 24 -4.34 6.44 7.52
N ALA A 25 -5.07 6.65 6.44
CA ALA A 25 -6.51 6.84 6.51
C ALA A 25 -7.26 6.11 5.41
N TRP A 26 -8.43 5.60 5.75
CA TRP A 26 -9.42 5.23 4.75
C TRP A 26 -9.92 6.50 4.07
N GLU A 27 -10.03 6.43 2.75
CA GLU A 27 -10.64 7.45 1.90
C GLU A 27 -11.92 6.87 1.28
N LYS A 28 -13.07 7.46 1.60
CA LYS A 28 -14.36 6.99 1.11
C LYS A 28 -14.53 7.29 -0.38
N LYS A 29 -14.86 6.25 -1.15
CA LYS A 29 -15.34 6.35 -2.53
C LYS A 29 -16.75 5.76 -2.65
N THR A 30 -17.57 6.41 -3.46
CA THR A 30 -18.89 5.91 -3.83
C THR A 30 -18.78 4.81 -4.87
N ALA A 31 -19.79 3.94 -4.94
CA ALA A 31 -19.83 2.92 -5.99
C ALA A 31 -19.78 3.52 -7.41
N SER A 32 -20.41 4.68 -7.64
CA SER A 32 -20.35 5.36 -8.94
C SER A 32 -18.94 5.78 -9.33
N GLU A 33 -18.14 6.28 -8.37
CA GLU A 33 -16.74 6.63 -8.61
C GLU A 33 -15.90 5.39 -8.91
N ALA A 34 -16.10 4.30 -8.15
CA ALA A 34 -15.40 3.05 -8.39
C ALA A 34 -15.72 2.44 -9.76
N TYR A 35 -17.00 2.39 -10.14
CA TYR A 35 -17.42 1.89 -11.45
C TYR A 35 -16.90 2.77 -12.60
N ALA A 36 -16.78 4.09 -12.40
CA ALA A 36 -16.16 4.98 -13.38
C ALA A 36 -14.66 4.70 -13.57
N MET A 37 -13.99 4.15 -12.55
CA MET A 37 -12.60 3.69 -12.59
C MET A 37 -12.46 2.21 -12.99
N GLY A 38 -13.54 1.59 -13.48
CA GLY A 38 -13.51 0.22 -13.99
C GLY A 38 -13.58 -0.89 -12.93
N ARG A 39 -13.96 -0.57 -11.68
CA ARG A 39 -14.36 -1.60 -10.71
C ARG A 39 -15.51 -2.43 -11.29
N GLU A 40 -15.49 -3.75 -11.13
CA GLU A 40 -16.52 -4.63 -11.67
C GLU A 40 -17.70 -4.80 -10.72
N GLU A 41 -17.41 -5.05 -9.45
CA GLU A 41 -18.43 -5.39 -8.45
C GLU A 41 -18.12 -4.79 -7.08
N ILE A 42 -19.17 -4.30 -6.42
CA ILE A 42 -19.17 -3.90 -5.01
C ILE A 42 -20.33 -4.63 -4.34
N ASP A 43 -20.02 -5.67 -3.56
CA ASP A 43 -21.00 -6.46 -2.82
C ASP A 43 -20.90 -6.20 -1.32
N ASN A 44 -21.28 -4.99 -0.91
CA ASN A 44 -21.50 -4.66 0.50
C ASN A 44 -22.76 -3.79 0.70
N PRO A 45 -23.42 -3.88 1.88
CA PRO A 45 -24.62 -3.11 2.19
C PRO A 45 -24.46 -1.59 2.18
N LEU A 46 -23.22 -1.08 2.21
CA LEU A 46 -22.93 0.35 2.21
C LEU A 46 -22.90 0.95 0.80
N ASN A 47 -22.76 0.10 -0.22
CA ASN A 47 -22.54 0.48 -1.62
C ASN A 47 -21.37 1.48 -1.75
N GLN A 48 -20.27 1.16 -1.07
CA GLN A 48 -19.08 1.98 -0.93
C GLN A 48 -17.83 1.14 -1.10
N MET A 49 -16.73 1.82 -1.42
CA MET A 49 -15.39 1.28 -1.48
C MET A 49 -14.49 2.26 -0.74
N TRP A 50 -13.71 1.79 0.23
CA TRP A 50 -12.82 2.63 1.00
C TRP A 50 -11.40 2.43 0.49
N SER A 51 -10.91 3.42 -0.25
CA SER A 51 -9.51 3.49 -0.68
C SER A 51 -8.62 3.83 0.52
N GLU A 52 -7.32 3.92 0.26
CA GLU A 52 -6.31 4.26 1.24
C GLU A 52 -5.63 5.57 0.87
N ALA A 53 -5.31 6.36 1.88
CA ALA A 53 -4.51 7.57 1.79
C ALA A 53 -3.45 7.60 2.89
N ILE A 54 -2.29 8.17 2.57
CA ILE A 54 -1.22 8.46 3.53
C ILE A 54 -1.10 9.98 3.59
N ILE A 55 -1.33 10.55 4.77
CA ILE A 55 -1.40 11.99 4.97
C ILE A 55 -0.29 12.40 5.94
N GLU A 56 0.57 13.31 5.52
CA GLU A 56 1.55 13.95 6.39
C GLU A 56 0.94 15.20 7.02
N ILE A 57 0.96 15.25 8.35
CA ILE A 57 0.54 16.44 9.10
C ILE A 57 1.71 17.10 9.82
N GLN A 58 1.71 18.42 9.85
CA GLN A 58 2.60 19.24 10.66
C GLN A 58 1.83 19.74 11.90
N PRO A 59 2.16 19.23 13.12
CA PRO A 59 1.54 19.73 14.35
C PRO A 59 1.90 21.19 14.64
N ASP A 60 0.95 21.98 15.12
CA ASP A 60 1.17 23.39 15.50
C ASP A 60 1.64 23.59 16.95
N GLY A 61 1.79 22.49 17.70
CA GLY A 61 2.16 22.47 19.12
C GLY A 61 1.05 22.90 20.10
N ASN A 62 -0.13 23.28 19.60
CA ASN A 62 -1.28 23.77 20.37
C ASN A 62 -2.51 22.85 20.25
N GLY A 63 -2.34 21.65 19.71
CA GLY A 63 -3.39 20.66 19.50
C GLY A 63 -4.05 20.73 18.12
N GLY A 64 -3.55 21.59 17.22
CA GLY A 64 -3.89 21.62 15.80
C GLY A 64 -2.78 21.02 14.94
N ALA A 65 -3.08 20.90 13.65
CA ALA A 65 -2.11 20.50 12.63
C ALA A 65 -2.56 20.98 11.24
N GLU A 66 -1.63 21.06 10.30
CA GLU A 66 -1.89 21.32 8.87
C GLU A 66 -1.47 20.10 8.04
N VAL A 67 -2.17 19.82 6.95
CA VAL A 67 -1.74 18.81 5.96
C VAL A 67 -0.65 19.46 5.11
N VAL A 68 0.52 18.80 5.01
CA VAL A 68 1.68 19.30 4.27
C VAL A 68 2.07 18.42 3.09
N TRP A 69 1.63 17.16 3.08
CA TRP A 69 1.79 16.22 1.98
C TRP A 69 0.68 15.15 2.05
N GLU A 70 0.31 14.60 0.90
CA GLU A 70 -0.67 13.52 0.80
C GLU A 70 -0.41 12.63 -0.41
N TRP A 71 -0.69 11.34 -0.24
CA TRP A 71 -0.67 10.31 -1.27
C TRP A 71 -1.96 9.51 -1.23
N HIS A 72 -2.51 9.20 -2.39
CA HIS A 72 -3.79 8.51 -2.54
C HIS A 72 -3.64 7.29 -3.44
N LEU A 73 -3.94 6.10 -2.92
CA LEU A 73 -3.93 4.88 -3.74
C LEU A 73 -4.84 5.01 -4.98
N TRP A 74 -5.89 5.83 -4.89
CA TRP A 74 -6.85 6.06 -5.96
C TRP A 74 -6.23 6.60 -7.25
N ASP A 75 -5.10 7.30 -7.16
CA ASP A 75 -4.38 7.87 -8.29
C ASP A 75 -3.46 6.83 -8.99
N HIS A 76 -3.18 5.71 -8.31
CA HIS A 76 -2.24 4.67 -8.76
C HIS A 76 -2.95 3.36 -9.10
N LEU A 77 -4.08 3.44 -9.79
CA LEU A 77 -4.92 2.30 -10.15
C LEU A 77 -4.76 1.89 -11.62
N VAL A 78 -4.90 0.59 -11.89
CA VAL A 78 -4.97 -0.02 -13.23
C VAL A 78 -6.13 -1.01 -13.30
N GLN A 79 -6.63 -1.31 -14.50
CA GLN A 79 -7.57 -2.40 -14.76
C GLN A 79 -7.56 -2.79 -16.25
N ASP A 80 -7.97 -4.02 -16.59
CA ASP A 80 -8.05 -4.52 -17.97
C ASP A 80 -9.46 -5.00 -18.36
N TYR A 81 -10.49 -4.57 -17.62
CA TYR A 81 -11.90 -4.93 -17.81
C TYR A 81 -12.68 -3.98 -18.73
N CYS A 82 -12.50 -2.66 -18.54
CA CYS A 82 -13.23 -1.59 -19.21
C CYS A 82 -12.29 -0.77 -20.14
N PRO A 83 -12.20 -1.09 -21.44
CA PRO A 83 -11.33 -0.39 -22.39
C PRO A 83 -11.60 1.11 -22.56
N SER A 84 -12.78 1.59 -22.16
CA SER A 84 -13.16 3.00 -22.25
C SER A 84 -12.97 3.78 -20.94
N CYS A 85 -12.57 3.12 -19.85
CA CYS A 85 -12.37 3.75 -18.55
C CYS A 85 -10.93 4.33 -18.45
N PRO A 86 -10.67 5.34 -17.59
CA PRO A 86 -9.43 6.13 -17.62
C PRO A 86 -8.13 5.36 -17.38
N ASN A 87 -8.18 4.29 -16.59
CA ASN A 87 -7.05 3.48 -16.10
C ASN A 87 -6.93 2.11 -16.80
N TYR A 88 -7.39 2.01 -18.05
CA TYR A 88 -7.32 0.75 -18.79
C TYR A 88 -5.91 0.45 -19.29
N ALA A 89 -5.30 -0.64 -18.83
CA ALA A 89 -4.04 -1.15 -19.35
C ALA A 89 -3.84 -2.64 -18.97
N THR A 90 -2.86 -3.30 -19.59
CA THR A 90 -2.49 -4.67 -19.23
C THR A 90 -1.87 -4.68 -17.83
N ILE A 91 -2.48 -5.37 -16.87
CA ILE A 91 -2.03 -5.35 -15.46
C ILE A 91 -0.56 -5.78 -15.31
N SER A 92 -0.13 -6.83 -16.00
CA SER A 92 1.26 -7.33 -15.91
C SER A 92 2.30 -6.37 -16.47
N GLU A 93 1.89 -5.38 -17.28
CA GLU A 93 2.79 -4.36 -17.83
C GLU A 93 2.99 -3.17 -16.86
N HIS A 94 2.19 -3.11 -15.78
CA HIS A 94 2.18 -2.01 -14.82
C HIS A 94 2.32 -2.49 -13.35
N PRO A 95 3.44 -3.14 -12.98
CA PRO A 95 3.68 -3.58 -11.60
C PRO A 95 3.71 -2.41 -10.59
N GLU A 96 3.94 -1.19 -11.05
CA GLU A 96 3.93 0.05 -10.29
C GLU A 96 2.53 0.56 -9.93
N LEU A 97 1.47 -0.03 -10.50
CA LEU A 97 0.07 0.33 -10.26
C LEU A 97 -0.71 -0.81 -9.58
N PHE A 98 -1.85 -0.46 -9.00
CA PHE A 98 -2.71 -1.39 -8.28
C PHE A 98 -3.96 -1.77 -9.10
N ASN A 99 -4.22 -3.06 -9.29
CA ASN A 99 -5.44 -3.49 -9.98
C ASN A 99 -6.69 -3.21 -9.12
N ILE A 100 -7.55 -2.28 -9.54
CA ILE A 100 -8.78 -1.93 -8.79
C ILE A 100 -9.74 -3.12 -8.59
N ASN A 101 -9.63 -4.15 -9.43
CA ASN A 101 -10.42 -5.38 -9.35
C ASN A 101 -9.75 -6.48 -8.53
N ASN A 102 -8.63 -6.20 -7.85
CA ASN A 102 -7.96 -7.18 -7.01
C ASN A 102 -8.67 -7.33 -5.65
N GLY A 103 -9.39 -8.45 -5.49
CA GLY A 103 -10.08 -8.83 -4.25
C GLY A 103 -11.47 -8.23 -4.09
N ASP A 104 -12.15 -8.67 -3.03
CA ASP A 104 -13.50 -8.24 -2.67
C ASP A 104 -13.50 -6.89 -1.93
N VAL A 105 -14.60 -6.13 -2.06
CA VAL A 105 -14.74 -4.82 -1.39
C VAL A 105 -15.62 -4.94 -0.15
N GLY A 106 -14.93 -4.98 0.99
CA GLY A 106 -15.51 -5.00 2.31
C GLY A 106 -16.24 -6.29 2.66
N THR A 107 -16.94 -6.25 3.79
CA THR A 107 -17.76 -7.38 4.26
C THR A 107 -19.20 -6.96 4.51
N PRO A 108 -20.20 -7.85 4.27
CA PRO A 108 -21.58 -7.54 4.59
C PRO A 108 -21.87 -7.59 6.10
N SER A 109 -20.98 -8.22 6.88
CA SER A 109 -21.13 -8.42 8.31
C SER A 109 -19.82 -8.81 8.97
N GLY A 110 -19.62 -8.37 10.21
CA GLY A 110 -18.50 -8.76 11.06
C GLY A 110 -18.64 -8.14 12.45
N PRO A 111 -17.66 -8.32 13.35
CA PRO A 111 -17.66 -7.68 14.66
C PRO A 111 -17.79 -6.14 14.59
N GLY A 112 -17.33 -5.53 13.50
CA GLY A 112 -17.44 -4.09 13.21
C GLY A 112 -18.67 -3.68 12.39
N GLY A 113 -19.54 -4.60 11.99
CA GLY A 113 -20.64 -4.34 11.06
C GLY A 113 -20.23 -4.52 9.60
N ALA A 114 -20.99 -3.92 8.69
CA ALA A 114 -20.62 -3.87 7.27
C ALA A 114 -19.57 -2.79 7.03
N ASP A 115 -18.69 -3.02 6.07
CA ASP A 115 -17.58 -2.11 5.72
C ASP A 115 -17.34 -2.08 4.19
N GLY A 116 -16.44 -1.22 3.73
CA GLY A 116 -16.01 -1.10 2.33
C GLY A 116 -14.51 -1.34 2.14
N ASP A 117 -13.86 -1.99 3.10
CA ASP A 117 -12.41 -2.13 3.15
C ASP A 117 -11.92 -3.28 2.27
N TRP A 118 -10.93 -2.99 1.42
CA TRP A 118 -10.39 -3.94 0.43
C TRP A 118 -8.87 -3.99 0.44
N ILE A 119 -8.19 -2.98 0.98
CA ILE A 119 -6.72 -2.92 1.03
C ILE A 119 -6.24 -3.16 2.46
N HIS A 120 -6.82 -2.47 3.44
CA HIS A 120 -6.47 -2.60 4.85
C HIS A 120 -4.98 -2.41 5.10
N ILE A 121 -4.49 -1.18 4.87
CA ILE A 121 -3.14 -0.81 5.29
C ILE A 121 -3.08 -0.84 6.82
N ASN A 122 -2.05 -1.49 7.35
CA ASN A 122 -1.97 -1.79 8.79
C ASN A 122 -0.65 -1.42 9.45
N ALA A 123 0.35 -0.98 8.68
CA ALA A 123 1.62 -0.50 9.18
C ALA A 123 2.24 0.45 8.15
N ILE A 124 3.00 1.42 8.64
CA ILE A 124 3.74 2.39 7.85
C ILE A 124 5.07 2.69 8.53
N ASN A 125 6.14 2.80 7.75
CA ASN A 125 7.46 3.20 8.26
C ASN A 125 8.18 4.08 7.23
N TYR A 126 9.06 4.95 7.70
CA TYR A 126 9.76 5.94 6.89
C TYR A 126 11.28 5.70 6.88
N HIS A 127 11.90 5.86 5.71
CA HIS A 127 13.35 5.73 5.50
C HIS A 127 13.98 7.08 5.18
N GLU A 128 14.61 7.73 6.17
CA GLU A 128 15.13 9.10 6.06
C GLU A 128 16.18 9.29 4.95
N GLU A 129 17.12 8.36 4.79
CA GLU A 129 18.20 8.53 3.80
C GLU A 129 17.70 8.48 2.35
N TRP A 130 16.63 7.73 2.10
CA TRP A 130 16.08 7.50 0.76
C TRP A 130 14.83 8.33 0.51
N ASP A 131 14.27 8.94 1.55
CA ASP A 131 12.99 9.65 1.55
C ASP A 131 11.86 8.78 0.95
N GLN A 132 11.72 7.57 1.50
CA GLN A 132 10.75 6.57 1.07
C GLN A 132 9.83 6.16 2.22
N ILE A 133 8.63 5.73 1.85
CA ILE A 133 7.65 5.13 2.79
C ILE A 133 7.42 3.69 2.39
N VAL A 134 7.44 2.77 3.37
CA VAL A 134 6.96 1.40 3.21
C VAL A 134 5.66 1.23 3.99
N PHE A 135 4.74 0.46 3.43
CA PHE A 135 3.51 0.07 4.13
C PHE A 135 3.09 -1.36 3.77
N SER A 136 2.33 -1.99 4.67
CA SER A 136 1.81 -3.36 4.46
C SER A 136 0.30 -3.38 4.36
N SER A 137 -0.19 -4.23 3.46
CA SER A 137 -1.61 -4.48 3.27
C SER A 137 -1.98 -5.88 3.70
N ARG A 138 -2.96 -5.97 4.60
CA ARG A 138 -3.48 -7.24 5.09
C ARG A 138 -4.17 -8.04 4.01
N TYR A 139 -5.09 -7.40 3.28
CA TYR A 139 -5.95 -8.07 2.30
C TYR A 139 -5.22 -8.36 0.99
N GLN A 140 -4.20 -7.58 0.66
CA GLN A 140 -3.42 -7.81 -0.55
C GLN A 140 -2.29 -8.81 -0.33
N HIS A 141 -1.94 -9.08 0.93
CA HIS A 141 -0.84 -9.97 1.26
C HIS A 141 0.49 -9.47 0.65
N GLU A 142 0.68 -8.16 0.68
CA GLU A 142 1.82 -7.47 0.09
C GLU A 142 2.34 -6.36 0.99
N VAL A 143 3.58 -5.99 0.75
CA VAL A 143 4.18 -4.72 1.16
C VAL A 143 4.42 -3.86 -0.07
N PHE A 144 4.43 -2.54 0.10
CA PHE A 144 4.63 -1.56 -0.96
C PHE A 144 5.59 -0.48 -0.51
N VAL A 145 6.35 0.10 -1.44
CA VAL A 145 7.21 1.25 -1.21
C VAL A 145 6.87 2.37 -2.18
N ILE A 146 6.77 3.61 -1.69
CA ILE A 146 6.48 4.82 -2.45
C ILE A 146 7.52 5.92 -2.17
N ASP A 147 7.62 6.89 -3.09
CA ASP A 147 8.51 8.05 -3.00
C ASP A 147 7.86 9.19 -2.19
N HIS A 148 8.46 9.52 -1.04
CA HIS A 148 8.01 10.63 -0.20
C HIS A 148 8.65 11.98 -0.56
N SER A 149 9.71 11.98 -1.37
CA SER A 149 10.38 13.21 -1.81
C SER A 149 9.56 14.06 -2.80
N THR A 150 8.40 13.55 -3.19
CA THR A 150 7.43 14.18 -4.09
C THR A 150 6.74 15.38 -3.42
N THR A 151 6.31 16.36 -4.21
CA THR A 151 5.22 17.25 -3.75
C THR A 151 3.87 16.50 -3.78
N THR A 152 2.82 17.00 -3.12
CA THR A 152 1.47 16.44 -3.24
C THR A 152 1.03 16.29 -4.71
N GLU A 153 1.32 17.26 -5.56
CA GLU A 153 0.98 17.19 -6.98
C GLU A 153 1.75 16.08 -7.70
N GLU A 154 3.05 15.91 -7.42
CA GLU A 154 3.85 14.82 -7.98
C GLU A 154 3.41 13.46 -7.44
N ALA A 155 3.03 13.38 -6.17
CA ALA A 155 2.50 12.18 -5.52
C ALA A 155 1.19 11.73 -6.17
N SER A 156 0.33 12.64 -6.63
CA SER A 156 -0.89 12.29 -7.38
C SER A 156 -0.64 11.84 -8.84
N GLY A 157 0.61 11.85 -9.29
CA GLY A 157 1.00 11.56 -10.67
C GLY A 157 2.00 10.41 -10.80
N HIS A 158 2.43 10.18 -12.05
CA HIS A 158 3.34 9.08 -12.43
C HIS A 158 4.77 9.57 -12.74
N THR A 159 5.08 10.82 -12.38
CA THR A 159 6.38 11.47 -12.66
C THR A 159 6.71 12.48 -11.58
N GLY A 160 7.99 12.65 -11.28
CA GLY A 160 8.46 13.54 -10.21
C GLY A 160 9.13 12.76 -9.09
N GLY A 161 9.50 13.46 -8.02
CA GLY A 161 10.29 12.88 -6.93
C GLY A 161 11.70 12.45 -7.34
N ASN A 162 12.47 11.95 -6.37
CA ASN A 162 13.85 11.51 -6.54
C ASN A 162 13.97 10.28 -7.46
N TYR A 163 12.92 9.47 -7.56
CA TYR A 163 12.91 8.24 -8.36
C TYR A 163 12.21 8.40 -9.72
N GLY A 164 11.68 9.59 -10.01
CA GLY A 164 11.06 9.92 -11.29
C GLY A 164 9.72 9.23 -11.57
N LYS A 165 9.12 8.60 -10.56
CA LYS A 165 7.87 7.82 -10.64
C LYS A 165 6.64 8.51 -10.03
N GLY A 166 6.79 9.72 -9.50
CA GLY A 166 5.69 10.35 -8.76
C GLY A 166 5.27 9.48 -7.58
N GLY A 167 3.97 9.26 -7.38
CA GLY A 167 3.45 8.39 -6.31
C GLY A 167 3.31 6.91 -6.68
N ASP A 168 3.72 6.49 -7.88
CA ASP A 168 3.64 5.07 -8.26
C ASP A 168 4.54 4.20 -7.37
N PHE A 169 4.21 2.91 -7.25
CA PHE A 169 5.00 2.01 -6.42
C PHE A 169 6.43 1.88 -6.96
N LEU A 170 7.40 2.17 -6.09
CA LEU A 170 8.80 1.87 -6.32
C LEU A 170 9.06 0.37 -6.22
N TYR A 171 8.33 -0.31 -5.34
CA TYR A 171 8.45 -1.73 -5.05
C TYR A 171 7.14 -2.29 -4.49
N ARG A 172 6.89 -3.58 -4.75
CA ARG A 172 5.85 -4.36 -4.08
C ARG A 172 6.26 -5.82 -3.96
N TRP A 173 5.91 -6.49 -2.87
CA TRP A 173 6.33 -7.88 -2.65
C TRP A 173 5.38 -8.65 -1.74
N GLY A 174 5.23 -9.96 -2.00
CA GLY A 174 4.49 -10.89 -1.15
C GLY A 174 3.43 -11.72 -1.88
N ASN A 175 2.77 -11.16 -2.90
CA ASN A 175 1.72 -11.85 -3.65
C ASN A 175 1.70 -11.42 -5.14
N PRO A 176 2.61 -11.94 -5.97
CA PRO A 176 2.79 -11.48 -7.34
C PRO A 176 1.62 -11.76 -8.29
N GLN A 177 0.67 -12.62 -7.89
CA GLN A 177 -0.55 -12.85 -8.65
C GLN A 177 -1.47 -11.61 -8.68
N ASN A 178 -1.34 -10.69 -7.72
CA ASN A 178 -2.15 -9.45 -7.67
C ASN A 178 -1.89 -8.50 -8.84
N TYR A 179 -0.77 -8.67 -9.53
CA TYR A 179 -0.40 -7.89 -10.72
C TYR A 179 0.01 -8.80 -11.90
N ASN A 180 -0.55 -10.02 -11.94
CA ASN A 180 -0.39 -10.97 -13.06
C ASN A 180 1.07 -11.34 -13.39
N ARG A 181 1.97 -11.33 -12.40
CA ARG A 181 3.38 -11.76 -12.56
C ARG A 181 3.75 -12.96 -11.68
N GLY A 182 2.76 -13.73 -11.25
CA GLY A 182 2.97 -14.96 -10.49
C GLY A 182 1.69 -15.79 -10.41
N GLN A 183 1.82 -16.95 -9.79
CA GLN A 183 0.75 -17.90 -9.52
C GLN A 183 0.47 -17.95 -8.02
N ALA A 184 -0.61 -18.64 -7.63
CA ALA A 184 -0.92 -18.86 -6.22
C ALA A 184 0.20 -19.55 -5.42
N SER A 185 1.08 -20.32 -6.08
CA SER A 185 2.26 -20.94 -5.46
C SER A 185 3.35 -19.96 -5.07
N ASP A 186 3.34 -18.76 -5.67
CA ASP A 186 4.38 -17.74 -5.51
C ASP A 186 4.00 -16.72 -4.42
N GLN A 187 2.83 -16.88 -3.81
CA GLN A 187 2.42 -16.10 -2.65
C GLN A 187 3.26 -16.49 -1.43
N ILE A 188 3.96 -15.52 -0.86
CA ILE A 188 4.85 -15.69 0.29
C ILE A 188 4.21 -15.16 1.57
N LEU A 189 3.59 -13.98 1.48
CA LEU A 189 2.96 -13.34 2.63
C LEU A 189 1.50 -13.76 2.74
N ILE A 190 1.02 -13.88 3.97
CA ILE A 190 -0.38 -14.12 4.27
C ILE A 190 -0.74 -13.28 5.48
N VAL A 191 -1.55 -12.25 5.22
CA VAL A 191 -2.07 -11.32 6.23
C VAL A 191 -0.92 -10.62 6.98
N PRO A 192 0.11 -10.05 6.30
CA PRO A 192 1.29 -9.48 6.95
C PRO A 192 0.93 -8.23 7.76
N HIS A 193 1.67 -7.98 8.84
CA HIS A 193 1.57 -6.78 9.68
C HIS A 193 2.97 -6.28 10.07
N GLY A 194 3.05 -4.98 10.39
CA GLY A 194 4.22 -4.40 11.04
C GLY A 194 5.48 -4.43 10.17
N ILE A 195 5.34 -4.13 8.88
CA ILE A 195 6.50 -3.91 8.01
C ILE A 195 7.33 -2.73 8.52
N ASN A 196 8.63 -2.93 8.64
CA ASN A 196 9.60 -1.91 9.00
C ASN A 196 10.90 -2.13 8.23
N TRP A 197 11.62 -1.05 7.91
CA TRP A 197 13.04 -1.16 7.66
C TRP A 197 13.77 -1.45 8.98
N ILE A 198 14.78 -2.32 8.91
CA ILE A 198 15.73 -2.44 10.01
C ILE A 198 16.61 -1.18 10.00
N PRO A 199 16.66 -0.41 11.12
CA PRO A 199 17.36 0.88 11.12
C PRO A 199 18.86 0.78 10.91
N GLU A 200 19.46 1.90 10.52
CA GLU A 200 20.91 2.07 10.43
C GLU A 200 21.60 1.62 11.72
N ASN A 201 22.77 0.98 11.58
CA ASN A 201 23.61 0.46 12.65
C ASN A 201 23.04 -0.77 13.41
N TYR A 202 21.99 -1.43 12.88
CA TYR A 202 21.51 -2.72 13.36
C TYR A 202 21.88 -3.87 12.41
N PRO A 203 22.04 -5.12 12.89
CA PRO A 203 22.20 -6.27 12.02
C PRO A 203 21.01 -6.39 11.06
N GLY A 204 21.28 -6.44 9.76
CA GLY A 204 20.24 -6.44 8.73
C GLY A 204 19.78 -5.04 8.31
N GLU A 205 20.54 -3.98 8.63
CA GLU A 205 20.30 -2.62 8.14
C GLU A 205 19.79 -2.58 6.68
N ASN A 206 18.72 -1.82 6.46
CA ASN A 206 17.99 -1.65 5.19
C ASN A 206 17.25 -2.89 4.68
N ASN A 207 17.34 -4.04 5.36
CA ASN A 207 16.41 -5.14 5.15
C ASN A 207 15.03 -4.76 5.66
N PHE A 208 14.03 -5.43 5.13
CA PHE A 208 12.69 -5.38 5.67
C PHE A 208 12.50 -6.45 6.73
N ILE A 209 11.78 -6.11 7.80
CA ILE A 209 11.29 -7.06 8.81
C ILE A 209 9.79 -6.88 9.02
N LEU A 210 9.06 -8.00 9.11
CA LEU A 210 7.61 -7.99 9.33
C LEU A 210 7.12 -9.19 10.13
N PHE A 211 5.87 -9.13 10.62
CA PHE A 211 5.15 -10.26 11.18
C PHE A 211 4.20 -10.86 10.15
N ASN A 212 4.49 -12.09 9.70
CA ASN A 212 3.63 -12.84 8.79
C ASN A 212 2.64 -13.68 9.62
N ASN A 213 1.38 -13.24 9.68
CA ASN A 213 0.39 -13.80 10.60
C ASN A 213 0.11 -15.29 10.34
N LEU A 214 0.15 -15.73 9.09
CA LEU A 214 0.04 -17.14 8.73
C LEU A 214 1.21 -17.55 7.84
N HIS A 215 2.19 -18.24 8.41
CA HIS A 215 3.35 -18.74 7.68
C HIS A 215 3.19 -20.19 7.23
N SER A 216 2.53 -21.02 8.04
CA SER A 216 2.23 -22.41 7.68
C SER A 216 0.96 -22.90 8.36
N GLY A 217 0.25 -23.84 7.73
CA GLY A 217 -1.00 -24.41 8.27
C GLY A 217 -2.23 -23.54 8.07
N ASP A 218 -3.29 -23.81 8.82
CA ASP A 218 -4.54 -23.05 8.79
C ASP A 218 -4.60 -21.96 9.88
N PRO A 219 -5.53 -20.99 9.83
CA PRO A 219 -5.60 -19.89 10.81
C PRO A 219 -5.80 -20.31 12.28
N ILE A 220 -6.25 -21.54 12.57
CA ILE A 220 -6.52 -22.04 13.92
C ILE A 220 -5.33 -22.84 14.46
N SER A 221 -4.69 -23.67 13.63
CA SER A 221 -3.63 -24.58 14.06
C SER A 221 -2.25 -24.31 13.46
N GLY A 222 -2.15 -23.30 12.61
CA GLY A 222 -0.94 -22.88 11.92
C GLY A 222 0.04 -22.12 12.80
N SER A 223 1.12 -21.67 12.16
CA SER A 223 2.19 -20.88 12.78
C SER A 223 2.27 -19.51 12.15
N SER A 224 2.57 -18.49 12.94
CA SER A 224 3.06 -17.20 12.46
C SER A 224 4.60 -17.19 12.37
N ALA A 225 5.16 -16.24 11.64
CA ALA A 225 6.61 -16.03 11.57
C ALA A 225 6.96 -14.55 11.61
N VAL A 226 8.16 -14.24 12.11
CA VAL A 226 8.82 -12.98 11.81
C VAL A 226 9.71 -13.24 10.60
N LEU A 227 9.54 -12.47 9.54
CA LEU A 227 10.32 -12.60 8.31
C LEU A 227 11.21 -11.37 8.18
N GLU A 228 12.50 -11.61 7.96
CA GLU A 228 13.46 -10.62 7.51
C GLU A 228 13.84 -10.96 6.07
N PHE A 229 13.86 -9.98 5.18
CA PHE A 229 14.26 -10.19 3.79
C PHE A 229 14.99 -8.96 3.21
N VAL A 230 15.88 -9.24 2.25
CA VAL A 230 16.63 -8.21 1.53
C VAL A 230 15.86 -7.85 0.26
N PRO A 231 15.32 -6.62 0.11
CA PRO A 231 14.72 -6.21 -1.15
C PRO A 231 15.80 -6.08 -2.24
N PRO A 232 15.43 -6.13 -3.54
CA PRO A 232 16.36 -5.96 -4.66
C PRO A 232 16.75 -4.48 -4.86
N VAL A 233 17.08 -3.78 -3.77
CA VAL A 233 17.35 -2.33 -3.74
C VAL A 233 18.84 -2.05 -3.96
N ASP A 234 19.16 -1.02 -4.75
CA ASP A 234 20.52 -0.53 -4.93
C ASP A 234 20.91 0.50 -3.85
N THR A 235 22.16 0.98 -3.89
CA THR A 235 22.68 1.96 -2.92
C THR A 235 22.03 3.34 -3.01
N TYR A 236 21.17 3.57 -4.00
CA TYR A 236 20.46 4.81 -4.23
C TYR A 236 18.96 4.69 -3.95
N GLY A 237 18.49 3.55 -3.41
CA GLY A 237 17.08 3.31 -3.12
C GLY A 237 16.24 2.84 -4.32
N ASN A 238 16.84 2.47 -5.45
CA ASN A 238 16.10 1.95 -6.61
C ASN A 238 15.91 0.44 -6.50
N TYR A 239 14.69 -0.05 -6.73
CA TYR A 239 14.36 -1.47 -6.69
C TYR A 239 14.41 -2.08 -8.09
N LEU A 240 15.22 -3.12 -8.26
CA LEU A 240 15.35 -3.84 -9.52
C LEU A 240 14.18 -4.82 -9.72
N ILE A 241 13.65 -4.82 -10.95
CA ILE A 241 12.71 -5.82 -11.44
C ILE A 241 13.14 -6.24 -12.84
N GLU A 242 13.15 -7.55 -13.10
CA GLU A 242 13.40 -8.08 -14.43
C GLU A 242 12.13 -7.99 -15.28
N GLU A 243 12.29 -7.78 -16.58
CA GLU A 243 11.15 -7.64 -17.50
C GLU A 243 10.31 -8.92 -17.52
N GLY A 244 9.02 -8.79 -17.18
CA GLY A 244 8.08 -9.91 -17.13
C GLY A 244 8.08 -10.70 -15.82
N GLU A 245 9.09 -10.53 -14.97
CA GLU A 245 9.20 -11.20 -13.67
C GLU A 245 8.57 -10.35 -12.55
N PRO A 246 8.15 -10.97 -11.44
CA PRO A 246 7.76 -10.24 -10.25
C PRO A 246 8.98 -9.61 -9.57
N TYR A 247 8.74 -8.64 -8.67
CA TYR A 247 9.81 -8.19 -7.78
C TYR A 247 10.26 -9.34 -6.87
N GLY A 248 11.58 -9.54 -6.78
CA GLY A 248 12.18 -10.43 -5.80
C GLY A 248 12.18 -9.85 -4.38
N PRO A 249 12.74 -10.55 -3.39
CA PRO A 249 13.44 -11.84 -3.52
C PRO A 249 12.51 -13.02 -3.78
N GLU A 250 13.01 -14.05 -4.48
CA GLU A 250 12.24 -15.24 -4.89
C GLU A 250 12.03 -16.29 -3.79
N THR A 251 12.63 -16.16 -2.60
CA THR A 251 12.33 -16.89 -1.35
C THR A 251 13.34 -16.55 -0.26
#